data_AF-A0AAJ0HBF2-F1
#
_entry.id   AF-A0AAJ0HBF2-F1
#
_cell.length_a   1.000
_cell.length_b   1.000
_cell.length_c   1.000
_cell.angle_alpha   90.00
_cell.angle_beta   90.00
_cell.angle_gamma   90.00
#
_symmetry.space_group_name_H-M   'P 1'
#
loop_
_entity.id
_entity.type
_entity.pdbx_description
1 polymer ?
#
loop_
_entity_poly.entity_id
_entity_poly.type
_entity_poly.pdbx_seq_one_letter_code
_entity_poly.pdbx_strand_id
1 'polypeptide(L)'
;MAAGLHDHHLYLSLLEEARYFQIPRLQSWLEGERYLEAVTVSLKTMVREMDGNLSAETSTLAGTTIKCFPSWGTKKVYICPRGTSGHRGRPDLCGRRCEQVRGDDSDPYEEELCLRIFTVSKSKLQARDLCSSSLRSPTEARYKV
;
A
#
# COMPACT_ATOMS: atom_id res chain seq x y z
N MET A 1 -5.35 -13.28 -14.61
CA MET A 1 -6.66 -13.56 -14.00
C MET A 1 -7.17 -12.32 -13.28
N ALA A 2 -8.22 -11.69 -13.81
CA ALA A 2 -8.70 -10.38 -13.36
C ALA A 2 -9.66 -10.53 -12.18
N ALA A 3 -9.15 -10.38 -10.95
CA ALA A 3 -9.98 -10.35 -9.74
C ALA A 3 -10.30 -8.89 -9.35
N GLY A 4 -11.42 -8.35 -9.82
CA GLY A 4 -12.01 -7.14 -9.23
C GLY A 4 -12.63 -6.16 -10.20
N LEU A 5 -13.50 -6.62 -11.09
CA LEU A 5 -14.51 -5.74 -11.68
C LEU A 5 -15.84 -6.03 -10.97
N HIS A 6 -16.52 -4.99 -10.52
CA HIS A 6 -17.89 -5.09 -10.03
C HIS A 6 -18.77 -5.65 -11.15
N ASP A 7 -19.57 -6.69 -10.89
CA ASP A 7 -20.48 -7.27 -11.88
C ASP A 7 -21.75 -6.44 -11.96
N HIS A 8 -21.75 -5.47 -12.88
CA HIS A 8 -22.86 -4.54 -13.03
C HIS A 8 -24.13 -5.24 -13.51
N HIS A 9 -24.00 -6.29 -14.31
CA HIS A 9 -25.16 -7.06 -14.78
C HIS A 9 -25.84 -7.75 -13.60
N LEU A 10 -25.06 -8.36 -12.70
CA LEU A 10 -25.58 -8.94 -11.47
C LEU A 10 -26.32 -7.92 -10.60
N TYR A 11 -25.75 -6.71 -10.40
CA TYR A 11 -26.40 -5.68 -9.59
C TYR A 11 -27.70 -5.17 -10.21
N LEU A 12 -27.75 -5.04 -11.54
CA LEU A 12 -28.98 -4.68 -12.26
C LEU A 12 -30.05 -5.77 -12.15
N SER A 13 -29.68 -7.05 -12.31
CA SER A 13 -30.61 -8.16 -12.11
C SER A 13 -31.15 -8.18 -10.67
N LEU A 14 -30.29 -7.99 -9.67
CA LEU A 14 -30.72 -7.91 -8.27
C LEU A 14 -31.63 -6.71 -7.97
N LEU A 15 -31.47 -5.61 -8.70
CA LEU A 15 -32.33 -4.44 -8.55
C LEU A 15 -33.74 -4.73 -9.05
N GLU A 16 -33.88 -5.38 -10.21
CA GLU A 16 -35.19 -5.78 -10.74
C GLU A 16 -35.89 -6.77 -9.82
N GLU A 17 -35.16 -7.75 -9.29
CA GLU A 17 -35.71 -8.67 -8.28
C GLU A 17 -36.12 -7.93 -7.00
N ALA A 18 -35.31 -6.97 -6.53
CA ALA A 18 -35.65 -6.16 -5.35
C ALA A 18 -36.92 -5.32 -5.55
N ARG A 19 -37.14 -4.81 -6.77
CA ARG A 19 -38.37 -4.10 -7.15
C ARG A 19 -39.56 -5.06 -7.18
N TYR A 20 -39.40 -6.21 -7.80
CA TYR A 20 -40.45 -7.24 -7.90
C TYR A 20 -40.90 -7.72 -6.51
N PHE A 21 -39.96 -8.05 -5.64
CA PHE A 21 -40.24 -8.50 -4.27
C PHE A 21 -40.52 -7.35 -3.29
N GLN A 22 -40.53 -6.10 -3.75
CA GLN A 22 -40.76 -4.91 -2.92
C GLN A 22 -39.86 -4.87 -1.67
N ILE A 23 -38.55 -5.00 -1.88
CA ILE A 23 -37.52 -4.90 -0.84
C ILE A 23 -36.91 -3.50 -0.89
N PRO A 24 -37.57 -2.45 -0.34
CA PRO A 24 -37.21 -1.05 -0.57
C PRO A 24 -35.79 -0.72 -0.12
N ARG A 25 -35.30 -1.37 0.94
CA ARG A 25 -33.94 -1.20 1.43
C ARG A 25 -32.89 -1.68 0.43
N LEU A 26 -33.11 -2.86 -0.16
CA LEU A 26 -32.18 -3.41 -1.16
C LEU A 26 -32.27 -2.59 -2.44
N GLN A 27 -33.47 -2.20 -2.84
CA GLN A 27 -33.70 -1.28 -3.95
C GLN A 27 -32.92 0.03 -3.75
N SER A 28 -33.13 0.76 -2.65
CA SER A 28 -32.41 2.02 -2.38
C SER A 28 -30.89 1.84 -2.27
N TRP A 29 -30.43 0.68 -1.79
CA TRP A 29 -29.01 0.39 -1.70
C TRP A 29 -28.36 0.14 -3.08
N LEU A 30 -29.05 -0.59 -3.96
CA LEU A 30 -28.60 -0.86 -5.33
C LEU A 30 -28.75 0.36 -6.25
N GLU A 31 -29.86 1.10 -6.15
CA GLU A 31 -30.08 2.36 -6.90
C GLU A 31 -29.09 3.44 -6.50
N GLY A 32 -28.71 3.50 -5.22
CA GLY A 32 -27.68 4.41 -4.72
C GLY A 32 -26.24 3.92 -4.94
N GLU A 33 -26.04 2.84 -5.69
CA GLU A 33 -24.72 2.24 -6.01
C GLU A 33 -23.81 2.00 -4.80
N ARG A 34 -24.39 1.75 -3.62
CA ARG A 34 -23.65 1.67 -2.35
C ARG A 34 -22.66 0.49 -2.29
N TYR A 35 -22.73 -0.42 -3.26
CA TYR A 35 -21.73 -1.47 -3.47
C TYR A 35 -20.35 -0.93 -3.86
N LEU A 36 -20.26 0.25 -4.46
CA LEU A 36 -18.99 0.91 -4.81
C LEU A 36 -18.24 1.36 -3.55
N GLU A 37 -18.97 1.77 -2.51
CA GLU A 37 -18.40 2.19 -1.23
C GLU A 37 -18.07 1.00 -0.31
N ALA A 38 -18.71 -0.16 -0.55
CA ALA A 38 -18.55 -1.34 0.29
C ALA A 38 -17.14 -1.96 0.22
N VAL A 39 -16.37 -1.66 -0.84
CA VAL A 39 -15.01 -2.15 -1.03
C VAL A 39 -14.07 -0.98 -1.21
N THR A 40 -13.22 -0.72 -0.22
CA THR A 40 -12.12 0.23 -0.35
C THR A 40 -10.88 -0.48 -0.87
N VAL A 41 -10.26 0.06 -1.90
CA VAL A 41 -8.97 -0.42 -2.39
C VAL A 41 -7.86 0.45 -1.81
N SER A 42 -6.97 -0.14 -1.02
CA SER A 42 -5.76 0.54 -0.55
C SER A 42 -4.60 0.23 -1.48
N LEU A 43 -3.94 1.28 -1.95
CA LEU A 43 -2.72 1.20 -2.76
C LEU A 43 -1.57 1.80 -1.95
N LYS A 44 -0.51 1.03 -1.75
CA LYS A 44 0.72 1.50 -1.12
C LYS A 44 1.90 1.26 -2.04
N THR A 45 2.61 2.33 -2.36
CA THR A 45 3.84 2.33 -3.16
C THR A 45 5.05 2.50 -2.25
N MET A 46 6.13 1.80 -2.55
CA MET A 46 7.38 1.87 -1.80
C MET A 46 8.56 1.73 -2.73
N VAL A 47 9.62 2.51 -2.51
CA VAL A 47 10.94 2.30 -3.12
C VAL A 47 11.88 1.85 -2.01
N ARG A 48 12.62 0.77 -2.24
CA ARG A 48 13.72 0.32 -1.37
C ARG A 48 14.99 0.24 -2.17
N GLU A 49 16.09 0.75 -1.61
CA GLU A 49 17.44 0.46 -2.10
C GLU A 49 18.05 -0.61 -1.22
N MET A 50 18.55 -1.68 -1.83
CA MET A 50 19.24 -2.77 -1.15
C MET A 50 20.66 -2.87 -1.67
N ASP A 51 21.60 -3.08 -0.75
CA ASP A 51 22.97 -3.44 -1.09
C ASP A 51 22.98 -4.86 -1.70
N GLY A 52 23.92 -5.12 -2.61
CA GLY A 52 23.90 -6.24 -3.57
C GLY A 52 23.85 -7.68 -3.02
N ASN A 53 23.66 -7.90 -1.72
CA ASN A 53 23.70 -9.21 -1.05
C ASN A 53 22.43 -9.55 -0.24
N LEU A 54 21.24 -9.11 -0.64
CA LEU A 54 20.01 -9.37 0.12
C LEU A 54 18.90 -10.06 -0.67
N SER A 55 18.46 -11.19 -0.13
CA SER A 55 17.16 -11.81 -0.39
C SER A 55 16.06 -10.92 0.22
N ALA A 56 15.11 -10.46 -0.59
CA ALA A 56 13.95 -9.72 -0.12
C ALA A 56 12.78 -10.69 0.11
N GLU A 57 12.69 -11.25 1.31
CA GLU A 57 11.49 -11.97 1.74
C GLU A 57 10.40 -10.97 2.14
N THR A 58 9.23 -11.05 1.49
CA THR A 58 8.08 -10.20 1.82
C THR A 58 6.91 -11.09 2.23
N SER A 59 6.53 -11.04 3.50
CA SER A 59 5.28 -11.62 3.98
C SER A 59 4.13 -10.63 3.76
N THR A 60 3.00 -11.13 3.26
CA THR A 60 1.82 -10.31 3.00
C THR A 60 0.58 -10.91 3.63
N LEU A 61 -0.35 -10.03 4.01
CA LEU A 61 -1.67 -10.46 4.42
C LEU A 61 -2.39 -11.13 3.24
N ALA A 62 -3.13 -12.21 3.52
CA ALA A 62 -3.98 -12.87 2.55
C ALA A 62 -4.92 -11.85 1.86
N GLY A 63 -5.00 -11.89 0.53
CA GLY A 63 -5.78 -10.93 -0.27
C GLY A 63 -5.03 -9.66 -0.69
N THR A 64 -3.76 -9.51 -0.31
CA THR A 64 -2.90 -8.42 -0.81
C THR A 64 -2.14 -8.88 -2.05
N THR A 65 -2.28 -8.15 -3.16
CA THR A 65 -1.45 -8.35 -4.36
C THR A 65 -0.26 -7.41 -4.30
N ILE A 66 0.95 -7.97 -4.43
CA ILE A 66 2.17 -7.18 -4.57
C ILE A 66 2.72 -7.34 -5.99
N LYS A 67 3.09 -6.22 -6.60
CA LYS A 67 3.92 -6.17 -7.81
C LYS A 67 5.27 -5.57 -7.45
N CYS A 68 6.35 -6.24 -7.85
CA CYS A 68 7.72 -5.79 -7.66
C CYS A 68 8.34 -5.46 -9.01
N PHE A 69 9.01 -4.32 -9.08
CA PHE A 69 9.75 -3.83 -10.24
C PHE A 69 11.21 -3.61 -9.81
N PRO A 70 12.05 -4.65 -9.87
CA PRO A 70 13.46 -4.54 -9.54
C PRO A 70 14.23 -3.90 -10.70
N SER A 71 15.18 -3.04 -10.36
CA SER A 71 16.13 -2.44 -11.30
C SER A 71 17.49 -2.26 -10.65
N TRP A 72 18.55 -2.61 -11.37
CA TRP A 72 19.91 -2.30 -10.97
C TRP A 72 20.21 -0.82 -11.21
N GLY A 73 20.96 -0.20 -10.31
CA GLY A 73 21.44 1.17 -10.46
C GLY A 73 22.67 1.43 -9.60
N THR A 74 23.14 2.66 -9.61
CA THR A 74 24.21 3.13 -8.72
C THR A 74 23.65 4.10 -7.69
N LYS A 75 24.22 4.08 -6.48
CA LYS A 75 24.01 5.09 -5.45
C LYS A 75 25.34 5.72 -5.07
N LYS A 76 25.30 7.00 -4.70
CA LYS A 76 26.47 7.70 -4.17
C LYS A 76 26.59 7.42 -2.68
N VAL A 77 27.70 6.83 -2.27
CA VAL A 77 27.99 6.51 -0.87
C VAL A 77 29.12 7.40 -0.41
N TYR A 78 28.89 8.12 0.69
CA TYR A 78 29.90 8.98 1.29
C TYR A 78 31.08 8.14 1.81
N ILE A 79 32.30 8.53 1.44
CA ILE A 79 33.52 7.93 1.94
C ILE A 79 34.11 8.86 2.99
N CYS A 80 34.55 8.31 4.12
CA CYS A 80 35.25 9.12 5.11
C CYS A 80 36.63 9.51 4.57
N PRO A 81 37.05 10.79 4.60
CA PRO A 81 38.39 11.20 4.19
C PRO A 81 39.52 10.46 4.92
N ARG A 82 39.24 9.95 6.12
CA ARG A 82 40.17 9.14 6.92
C ARG A 82 40.07 7.64 6.69
N GLY A 83 39.23 7.18 5.77
CA GLY A 83 39.01 5.75 5.51
C GLY A 83 38.37 4.98 6.67
N THR A 84 37.75 5.66 7.64
CA THR A 84 37.10 5.00 8.78
C THR A 84 35.80 4.35 8.33
N SER A 85 35.75 3.01 8.33
CA SER A 85 34.59 2.23 7.86
C SER A 85 33.28 2.57 8.57
N GLY A 86 33.33 2.89 9.88
CA GLY A 86 32.16 3.28 10.66
C GLY A 86 31.48 4.58 10.22
N HIS A 87 32.15 5.41 9.40
CA HIS A 87 31.62 6.67 8.87
C HIS A 87 31.10 6.54 7.43
N ARG A 88 31.27 5.37 6.78
CA ARG A 88 30.85 5.15 5.39
C ARG A 88 29.35 5.31 5.24
N GLY A 89 28.90 6.07 4.25
CA GLY A 89 27.50 6.43 4.03
C GLY A 89 26.91 7.36 5.09
N ARG A 90 27.72 7.81 6.08
CA ARG A 90 27.29 8.59 7.24
C ARG A 90 28.17 9.83 7.43
N PRO A 91 27.99 10.87 6.60
CA PRO A 91 28.77 12.10 6.71
C PRO A 91 28.57 12.80 8.06
N ASP A 92 27.43 12.58 8.72
CA ASP A 92 27.12 13.07 10.08
C ASP A 92 28.09 12.61 11.16
N LEU A 93 28.78 11.48 10.96
CA LEU A 93 29.77 10.96 11.89
C LEU A 93 31.15 11.61 11.73
N CYS A 94 31.38 12.35 10.65
CA CYS A 94 32.63 13.06 10.45
C CYS A 94 32.66 14.34 11.29
N GLY A 95 33.66 14.46 12.15
CA GLY A 95 33.97 15.70 12.86
C GLY A 95 35.25 16.37 12.33
N ARG A 96 35.73 17.37 13.08
CA ARG A 96 36.88 18.22 12.72
C ARG A 96 38.13 17.47 12.23
N ARG A 97 38.42 16.28 12.79
CA ARG A 97 39.59 15.48 12.37
C ARG A 97 39.46 14.97 10.92
N CYS A 98 38.24 14.65 10.48
CA CYS A 98 38.00 14.21 9.10
C CYS A 98 38.06 15.41 8.16
N GLU A 99 37.52 16.55 8.57
CA GLU A 99 37.57 17.82 7.82
C GLU A 99 39.01 18.30 7.62
N GLN A 100 39.87 18.20 8.63
CA GLN A 100 41.30 18.54 8.51
C GLN A 100 42.02 17.70 7.46
N VAL A 101 41.66 16.42 7.32
CA VAL A 101 42.25 15.53 6.29
C VAL A 101 41.66 15.82 4.92
N ARG A 102 40.39 16.23 4.84
CA ARG A 102 39.75 16.67 3.59
C ARG A 102 40.33 17.98 3.08
N GLY A 103 40.64 18.92 3.97
CA GLY A 103 41.08 20.27 3.58
C GLY A 103 40.03 20.97 2.72
N ASP A 104 40.48 21.53 1.59
CA ASP A 104 39.64 22.21 0.60
C ASP A 104 39.08 21.27 -0.48
N ASP A 105 39.34 19.97 -0.41
CA ASP A 105 38.81 19.01 -1.36
C ASP A 105 37.29 18.86 -1.22
N SER A 106 36.63 18.55 -2.34
CA SER A 106 35.19 18.25 -2.36
C SER A 106 34.88 16.97 -1.57
N ASP A 107 33.66 16.86 -1.06
CA ASP A 107 33.23 15.66 -0.34
C ASP A 107 33.40 14.38 -1.19
N PRO A 108 34.13 13.38 -0.68
CA PRO A 108 34.38 12.16 -1.44
C PRO A 108 33.15 11.23 -1.39
N TYR A 109 32.60 10.96 -2.58
CA TYR A 109 31.55 9.98 -2.79
C TYR A 109 31.99 8.95 -3.82
N GLU A 110 31.66 7.69 -3.59
CA GLU A 110 31.84 6.60 -4.55
C GLU A 110 30.50 6.12 -5.07
N GLU A 111 30.48 5.66 -6.32
CA GLU A 111 29.31 5.00 -6.90
C GLU A 111 29.33 3.50 -6.59
N GLU A 112 28.30 3.03 -5.91
CA GLU A 112 28.12 1.61 -5.58
C GLU A 112 26.88 1.05 -6.27
N LEU A 113 27.01 -0.17 -6.79
CA LEU A 113 25.87 -0.92 -7.34
C LEU A 113 24.84 -1.21 -6.24
N CYS A 114 23.59 -0.87 -6.50
CA CYS A 114 22.47 -1.16 -5.63
C CYS A 114 21.30 -1.74 -6.42
N LEU A 115 20.52 -2.58 -5.75
CA LEU A 115 19.25 -3.05 -6.27
C LEU A 115 18.15 -2.10 -5.78
N ARG A 116 17.50 -1.39 -6.70
CA ARG A 116 16.30 -0.61 -6.41
C ARG A 116 15.08 -1.46 -6.64
N ILE A 117 14.22 -1.59 -5.64
CA ILE A 117 12.97 -2.34 -5.72
C ILE A 117 11.83 -1.34 -5.55
N PHE A 118 11.06 -1.16 -6.62
CA PHE A 118 9.78 -0.45 -6.55
C PHE A 118 8.66 -1.48 -6.32
N THR A 119 7.94 -1.32 -5.22
CA THR A 119 6.86 -2.22 -4.81
C THR A 119 5.54 -1.48 -4.85
N VAL A 120 4.57 -2.07 -5.53
CA VAL A 120 3.18 -1.63 -5.52
C VAL A 120 2.36 -2.70 -4.83
N SER A 121 1.78 -2.37 -3.69
CA SER A 121 0.91 -3.26 -2.91
C SER A 121 -0.53 -2.78 -3.00
N LYS A 122 -1.43 -3.69 -3.33
CA LYS A 122 -2.87 -3.47 -3.44
C LYS A 122 -3.58 -4.40 -2.46
N SER A 123 -4.34 -3.85 -1.53
CA SER A 123 -5.22 -4.62 -0.64
C SER A 123 -6.67 -4.15 -0.77
N LYS A 124 -7.60 -5.07 -0.58
CA LYS A 124 -9.05 -4.78 -0.54
C LYS A 124 -9.47 -4.77 0.93
N LEU A 125 -10.05 -3.66 1.35
CA LEU A 125 -10.66 -3.50 2.67
C LEU A 125 -12.18 -3.52 2.48
N GLN A 126 -12.84 -4.46 3.14
CA GLN A 126 -14.29 -4.50 3.15
C GLN A 126 -14.80 -3.58 4.27
N ALA A 127 -15.65 -2.62 3.92
CA ALA A 127 -16.30 -1.77 4.90
C ALA A 127 -17.36 -2.59 5.67
N ARG A 128 -16.94 -3.21 6.78
CA ARG A 128 -17.81 -4.05 7.63
C ARG A 128 -19.09 -3.34 8.06
N ASP A 129 -19.02 -2.04 8.28
CA ASP A 129 -20.15 -1.24 8.75
C ASP A 129 -21.19 -1.04 7.64
N LEU A 130 -20.79 -0.94 6.38
CA LEU A 130 -21.72 -0.80 5.24
C LEU A 130 -22.45 -2.12 4.93
N CYS A 131 -21.82 -3.27 5.18
CA CYS A 131 -22.44 -4.58 5.00
C CYS A 131 -23.34 -5.01 6.16
N SER A 132 -23.05 -4.61 7.41
CA SER A 132 -23.75 -5.11 8.61
C SER A 132 -24.77 -4.14 9.22
N SER A 133 -24.59 -2.83 9.06
CA SER A 133 -25.59 -1.84 9.52
C SER A 133 -26.86 -1.86 8.67
N SER A 134 -26.82 -2.52 7.50
CA SER A 134 -27.95 -2.68 6.60
C SER A 134 -28.74 -4.00 6.82
N LEU A 135 -28.70 -4.64 8.00
CA LEU A 135 -29.53 -5.83 8.29
C LEU A 135 -30.42 -5.76 9.54
N ARG A 136 -30.33 -4.71 10.37
CA ARG A 136 -31.32 -4.54 11.46
C ARG A 136 -32.60 -3.93 10.89
N SER A 137 -33.73 -4.63 11.05
CA SER A 137 -35.07 -4.12 10.76
C SER A 137 -35.59 -3.30 11.95
N PRO A 138 -36.40 -2.26 11.73
CA PRO A 138 -37.09 -1.56 12.79
C PRO A 138 -38.39 -2.31 13.14
N THR A 139 -38.29 -3.41 13.90
CA THR A 139 -39.50 -4.15 14.36
C THR A 139 -39.56 -4.43 15.86
N GLU A 140 -38.68 -3.87 16.69
CA GLU A 140 -38.82 -3.92 18.16
C GLU A 140 -39.34 -2.61 18.75
N ALA A 141 -40.45 -2.10 18.22
CA ALA A 141 -41.21 -1.05 18.87
C ALA A 141 -42.70 -1.33 18.75
N ARG A 142 -43.25 -1.99 19.78
CA ARG A 142 -44.63 -1.95 20.31
C ARG A 142 -45.21 -3.34 20.53
N TYR A 143 -45.01 -3.86 21.73
CA TYR A 143 -46.12 -4.31 22.59
C TYR A 143 -45.67 -4.08 24.05
N LYS A 144 -46.19 -3.02 24.66
CA LYS A 144 -46.33 -2.94 26.12
C LYS A 144 -47.74 -3.41 26.42
N VAL A 145 -47.85 -4.48 27.21
CA VAL A 145 -49.08 -4.87 27.93
C VAL A 145 -49.29 -3.89 29.08
#